data_AF-A0A8C2YC82-F1
#
_entry.id   AF-A0A8C2YC82-F1
#
_cell.length_a   1.000
_cell.length_b   1.000
_cell.length_c   1.000
_cell.angle_alpha   90.00
_cell.angle_beta   90.00
_cell.angle_gamma   90.00
#
_symmetry.space_group_name_H-M   'P 1'
#
loop_
_entity.id
_entity.type
_entity.pdbx_description
1 polymer ?
#
loop_
_entity_poly.entity_id
_entity_poly.type
_entity_poly.pdbx_seq_one_letter_code
_entity_poly.pdbx_strand_id
1 'polypeptide(L)'
;MWYQRGTAGTEALRMLSVALSIAVLLAAEGCGAEDTVHQDCTINTEERARMLGILQLSTIDSELPNPSVLLALNLAGDSSKARQYLLEQIKETAVKQAKDMSSGQVALYTLALLSSCCNPRHVKVHRQSVDLLSILQEKTDQEVAHWEEYGIPQSTLFSMGLDAQALCVVGAGGYQSAAVILAKQLLSSQGELSVDEQAMMALALVCAYNQTKLQDVRDLLKTALTKVSNALLDKQAEGNGMIGNIYSTGLATQLLLAAGKFYAPPWPWLRHCQPWWHLQPLTCSWTRS
;
A
#
# COMPACT_ATOMS: atom_id res chain seq x y z
N MET A 1 9.55 16.33 -33.72
CA MET A 1 8.24 16.09 -33.08
C MET A 1 8.49 15.33 -31.79
N TRP A 2 8.60 16.04 -30.67
CA TRP A 2 8.79 15.44 -29.35
C TRP A 2 7.42 15.28 -28.70
N TYR A 3 7.06 14.04 -28.40
CA TYR A 3 5.78 13.63 -27.84
C TYR A 3 5.78 13.94 -26.33
N GLN A 4 4.81 14.71 -25.86
CA GLN A 4 4.56 14.95 -24.44
C GLN A 4 4.22 13.62 -23.75
N ARG A 5 5.00 13.21 -22.75
CA ARG A 5 4.73 12.04 -21.91
C ARG A 5 4.52 12.49 -20.46
N GLY A 6 3.25 12.48 -20.04
CA GLY A 6 2.81 11.97 -18.74
C GLY A 6 3.08 12.79 -17.47
N THR A 7 2.42 13.93 -17.30
CA THR A 7 2.28 14.59 -15.98
C THR A 7 1.30 13.88 -15.04
N ALA A 8 0.34 13.13 -15.60
CA ALA A 8 -0.69 12.42 -14.82
C ALA A 8 -0.15 11.28 -13.93
N GLY A 9 0.91 10.59 -14.36
CA GLY A 9 1.51 9.49 -13.59
C GLY A 9 2.21 9.95 -12.31
N THR A 10 2.89 11.10 -12.37
CA THR A 10 3.56 11.70 -11.20
C THR A 10 2.60 12.27 -10.17
N GLU A 11 1.46 12.81 -10.60
CA GLU A 11 0.45 13.33 -9.68
C GLU A 11 -0.33 12.22 -8.98
N ALA A 12 -0.67 11.14 -9.70
CA ALA A 12 -1.30 9.97 -9.10
C ALA A 12 -0.40 9.33 -8.03
N LEU A 13 0.91 9.18 -8.30
CA LEU A 13 1.88 8.65 -7.34
C LEU A 13 2.02 9.54 -6.09
N ARG A 14 2.03 10.87 -6.27
CA ARG A 14 2.08 11.85 -5.17
C ARG A 14 0.80 11.85 -4.34
N MET A 15 -0.37 11.76 -4.96
CA MET A 15 -1.65 11.69 -4.25
C MET A 15 -1.79 10.38 -3.47
N LEU A 16 -1.26 9.29 -4.02
CA LEU A 16 -1.19 7.99 -3.36
C LEU A 16 -0.30 8.04 -2.13
N SER A 17 0.91 8.59 -2.28
CA SER A 17 1.89 8.66 -1.21
C SER A 17 1.42 9.58 -0.08
N VAL A 18 0.74 10.69 -0.40
CA VAL A 18 0.13 11.59 0.59
C VAL A 18 -1.04 10.93 1.32
N ALA A 19 -1.97 10.27 0.62
CA ALA A 19 -3.11 9.60 1.26
C ALA A 19 -2.65 8.47 2.19
N LEU A 20 -1.67 7.67 1.75
CA LEU A 20 -1.06 6.60 2.53
C LEU A 20 -0.25 7.14 3.73
N SER A 21 0.45 8.26 3.57
CA SER A 21 1.14 8.94 4.67
C SER A 21 0.16 9.40 5.76
N ILE A 22 -0.96 9.99 5.36
CA ILE A 22 -2.02 10.42 6.29
C ILE A 22 -2.61 9.20 7.00
N ALA A 23 -2.90 8.10 6.30
CA ALA A 23 -3.44 6.88 6.91
C ALA A 23 -2.59 6.41 8.10
N VAL A 24 -1.25 6.30 7.94
CA VAL A 24 -0.33 5.86 9.01
C VAL A 24 -0.37 6.75 10.24
N LEU A 25 -0.49 8.05 10.02
CA LEU A 25 -0.53 9.01 11.09
C LEU A 25 -1.84 8.92 11.90
N LEU A 26 -2.92 8.40 11.28
CA LEU A 26 -4.27 8.42 11.85
C LEU A 26 -4.71 7.19 12.66
N ALA A 27 -4.08 6.01 12.57
CA ALA A 27 -4.35 4.91 13.52
C ALA A 27 -3.15 4.45 14.33
N ALA A 28 -2.25 5.38 14.59
CA ALA A 28 -1.52 5.37 15.83
C ALA A 28 -2.50 5.78 16.97
N GLU A 29 -3.40 4.89 17.37
CA GLU A 29 -4.22 5.03 18.59
C GLU A 29 -3.87 3.91 19.57
N GLY A 30 -3.25 4.27 20.69
CA GLY A 30 -3.21 3.46 21.92
C GLY A 30 -1.85 2.89 22.33
N CYS A 31 -1.08 3.65 23.11
CA CYS A 31 -0.12 3.10 24.09
C CYS A 31 -0.33 3.77 25.45
N GLY A 32 -1.20 3.17 26.27
CA GLY A 32 -1.27 3.47 27.70
C GLY A 32 -0.41 2.48 28.48
N ALA A 33 0.73 2.92 29.02
CA ALA A 33 1.35 2.35 30.20
C ALA A 33 2.10 3.47 30.94
N GLU A 34 1.75 3.61 32.21
CA GLU A 34 2.21 4.62 33.16
C GLU A 34 3.73 4.58 33.35
N ASP A 35 4.31 5.76 33.54
CA ASP A 35 5.70 6.05 33.92
C ASP A 35 6.82 5.75 32.90
N THR A 36 6.90 6.61 31.89
CA THR A 36 8.12 7.34 31.46
C THR A 36 7.73 8.24 30.29
N VAL A 37 8.36 9.41 30.14
CA VAL A 37 8.10 10.37 29.06
C VAL A 37 8.47 9.73 27.71
N HIS A 38 7.54 8.95 27.16
CA HIS A 38 7.59 8.42 25.81
C HIS A 38 6.74 9.34 24.96
N GLN A 39 7.42 10.10 24.09
CA GLN A 39 6.75 10.91 23.10
C GLN A 39 6.07 9.96 22.11
N ASP A 40 4.80 9.75 22.37
CA ASP A 40 3.91 8.87 21.63
C ASP A 40 3.99 9.26 20.14
N CYS A 41 4.32 8.31 19.25
CA CYS A 41 4.42 8.56 17.80
C CYS A 41 3.04 8.67 17.14
N THR A 42 2.10 9.23 17.88
CA THR A 42 0.69 9.35 17.58
C THR A 42 0.42 10.83 17.28
N ILE A 43 -0.35 11.09 16.22
CA ILE A 43 -0.82 12.46 15.98
C ILE A 43 -1.91 12.79 17.01
N ASN A 44 -1.87 14.01 17.55
CA ASN A 44 -2.91 14.44 18.48
C ASN A 44 -4.30 14.50 17.80
N THR A 45 -5.36 14.43 18.60
CA THR A 45 -6.72 14.30 18.09
C THR A 45 -7.16 15.46 17.18
N GLU A 46 -6.67 16.69 17.44
CA GLU A 46 -7.03 17.87 16.65
C GLU A 46 -6.41 17.83 15.25
N GLU A 47 -5.12 17.52 15.15
CA GLU A 47 -4.42 17.36 13.88
C GLU A 47 -4.97 16.15 13.10
N ARG A 48 -5.29 15.05 13.80
CA ARG A 48 -5.97 13.89 13.23
C ARG A 48 -7.30 14.28 12.58
N ALA A 49 -8.15 15.03 13.29
CA ALA A 49 -9.42 15.52 12.76
C ALA A 49 -9.23 16.46 11.55
N ARG A 50 -8.23 17.34 11.60
CA ARG A 50 -7.90 18.24 10.48
C ARG A 50 -7.48 17.47 9.23
N MET A 51 -6.60 16.48 9.37
CA MET A 51 -6.14 15.67 8.24
C MET A 51 -7.28 14.83 7.63
N LEU A 52 -8.14 14.25 8.46
CA LEU A 52 -9.35 13.57 8.01
C LEU A 52 -10.28 14.51 7.24
N GLY A 53 -10.49 15.74 7.72
CA GLY A 53 -11.29 16.76 7.03
C GLY A 53 -10.75 17.07 5.63
N ILE A 54 -9.43 17.16 5.46
CA ILE A 54 -8.80 17.37 4.14
C ILE A 54 -9.07 16.17 3.21
N LEU A 55 -8.92 14.94 3.70
CA LEU A 55 -9.23 13.74 2.91
C LEU A 55 -10.70 13.71 2.50
N GLN A 56 -11.63 14.02 3.41
CA GLN A 56 -13.06 14.06 3.14
C GLN A 56 -13.41 15.10 2.06
N LEU A 57 -12.84 16.30 2.13
CA LEU A 57 -13.05 17.34 1.10
C LEU A 57 -12.56 16.89 -0.28
N SER A 58 -11.41 16.21 -0.34
CA SER A 58 -10.86 15.71 -1.61
C SER A 58 -11.76 14.68 -2.32
N THR A 59 -12.71 14.07 -1.60
CA THR A 59 -13.67 13.13 -2.20
C THR A 59 -14.75 13.81 -3.05
N ILE A 60 -14.98 15.11 -2.81
CA ILE A 60 -16.05 15.89 -3.46
C ILE A 60 -15.49 16.64 -4.68
N ASP A 61 -14.25 17.11 -4.60
CA ASP A 61 -13.65 17.99 -5.60
C ASP A 61 -12.98 17.24 -6.78
N SER A 62 -12.93 15.90 -6.74
CA SER A 62 -12.23 15.10 -7.75
C SER A 62 -13.16 14.59 -8.86
N GLU A 63 -12.77 14.80 -10.12
CA GLU A 63 -13.49 14.28 -11.29
C GLU A 63 -13.51 12.75 -11.37
N LEU A 64 -12.51 12.08 -10.78
CA LEU A 64 -12.41 10.62 -10.74
C LEU A 64 -12.21 10.14 -9.31
N PRO A 65 -12.91 9.06 -8.88
CA PRO A 65 -12.78 8.57 -7.53
C PRO A 65 -11.37 8.03 -7.27
N ASN A 66 -10.77 8.47 -6.15
CA ASN A 66 -9.43 8.06 -5.74
C ASN A 66 -9.50 6.89 -4.73
N PRO A 67 -9.13 5.65 -5.11
CA PRO A 67 -9.13 4.50 -4.22
C PRO A 67 -8.17 4.63 -3.04
N SER A 68 -7.10 5.41 -3.17
CA SER A 68 -6.12 5.64 -2.10
C SER A 68 -6.71 6.48 -0.98
N VAL A 69 -7.57 7.44 -1.33
CA VAL A 69 -8.30 8.26 -0.34
C VAL A 69 -9.30 7.39 0.41
N LEU A 70 -10.04 6.52 -0.28
CA LEU A 70 -10.95 5.59 0.39
C LEU A 70 -10.18 4.64 1.33
N LEU A 71 -9.07 4.07 0.84
CA LEU A 71 -8.20 3.21 1.64
C LEU A 71 -7.70 3.94 2.89
N ALA A 72 -7.23 5.18 2.75
CA ALA A 72 -6.76 6.00 3.86
C ALA A 72 -7.87 6.31 4.87
N LEU A 73 -9.07 6.69 4.41
CA LEU A 73 -10.24 6.93 5.25
C LEU A 73 -10.64 5.66 6.03
N ASN A 74 -10.67 4.49 5.37
CA ASN A 74 -11.00 3.24 6.04
C ASN A 74 -9.96 2.85 7.09
N LEU A 75 -8.66 2.96 6.76
CA LEU A 75 -7.59 2.69 7.71
C LEU A 75 -7.65 3.64 8.92
N ALA A 76 -8.00 4.91 8.69
CA ALA A 76 -8.20 5.87 9.76
C ALA A 76 -9.49 5.67 10.57
N GLY A 77 -10.31 4.65 10.27
CA GLY A 77 -11.58 4.40 10.97
C GLY A 77 -12.66 5.44 10.68
N ASP A 78 -12.57 6.16 9.56
CA ASP A 78 -13.57 7.16 9.18
C ASP A 78 -14.93 6.50 8.88
N SER A 79 -16.01 7.12 9.33
CA SER A 79 -17.38 6.67 9.09
C SER A 79 -18.24 7.75 8.43
N SER A 80 -17.60 8.74 7.79
CA SER A 80 -18.27 9.91 7.22
C SER A 80 -19.13 9.58 5.99
N LYS A 81 -20.03 10.51 5.64
CA LYS A 81 -20.78 10.44 4.37
C LYS A 81 -19.88 10.56 3.14
N ALA A 82 -18.80 11.33 3.24
CA ALA A 82 -17.80 11.48 2.18
C ALA A 82 -17.18 10.13 1.81
N ARG A 83 -16.81 9.34 2.82
CA ARG A 83 -16.30 7.97 2.63
C ARG A 83 -17.33 7.04 1.97
N GLN A 84 -18.58 7.08 2.42
CA GLN A 84 -19.65 6.26 1.83
C GLN A 84 -19.90 6.64 0.36
N TYR A 85 -19.93 7.94 0.06
CA TYR A 85 -20.06 8.45 -1.30
C TYR A 85 -18.91 7.98 -2.20
N LEU A 86 -17.67 8.10 -1.72
CA LEU A 86 -16.49 7.66 -2.45
C LEU A 86 -16.50 6.14 -2.71
N LEU A 87 -16.96 5.33 -1.75
CA LEU A 87 -17.12 3.89 -1.94
C LEU A 87 -18.07 3.55 -3.09
N GLU A 88 -19.22 4.21 -3.18
CA GLU A 88 -20.17 3.96 -4.28
C GLU A 88 -19.60 4.41 -5.62
N GLN A 89 -18.90 5.55 -5.69
CA GLN A 89 -18.21 5.99 -6.90
C GLN A 89 -17.11 5.01 -7.35
N ILE A 90 -16.36 4.42 -6.40
CA ILE A 90 -15.35 3.39 -6.67
C ILE A 90 -15.99 2.12 -7.23
N LYS A 91 -17.12 1.67 -6.67
CA LYS A 91 -17.85 0.50 -7.20
C LYS A 91 -18.36 0.76 -8.61
N GLU A 92 -18.95 1.93 -8.86
CA GLU A 92 -19.43 2.32 -10.19
C GLU A 92 -18.30 2.34 -11.23
N THR A 93 -17.17 2.93 -10.86
CA THR A 93 -16.02 3.06 -11.75
C THR A 93 -15.37 1.70 -12.01
N ALA A 94 -15.24 0.84 -10.99
CA ALA A 94 -14.77 -0.52 -11.14
C ALA A 94 -15.62 -1.30 -12.17
N VAL A 95 -16.94 -1.25 -12.03
CA VAL A 95 -17.86 -1.98 -12.92
C VAL A 95 -17.76 -1.48 -14.36
N LYS A 96 -17.58 -0.17 -14.57
CA LYS A 96 -17.53 0.45 -15.90
C LYS A 96 -16.17 0.33 -16.59
N GLN A 97 -15.06 0.41 -15.84
CA GLN A 97 -13.75 0.73 -16.41
C GLN A 97 -12.62 -0.24 -16.01
N ALA A 98 -12.86 -1.23 -15.12
CA ALA A 98 -11.76 -2.05 -14.58
C ALA A 98 -10.91 -2.79 -15.63
N LYS A 99 -11.48 -3.14 -16.78
CA LYS A 99 -10.73 -3.81 -17.86
C LYS A 99 -9.67 -2.89 -18.50
N ASP A 100 -9.98 -1.60 -18.59
CA ASP A 100 -9.15 -0.57 -19.22
C ASP A 100 -8.12 0.02 -18.25
N MET A 101 -8.27 -0.25 -16.95
CA MET A 101 -7.32 0.17 -15.91
C MET A 101 -5.97 -0.56 -16.04
N SER A 102 -4.90 0.11 -15.61
CA SER A 102 -3.60 -0.56 -15.40
C SER A 102 -3.67 -1.55 -14.25
N SER A 103 -2.71 -2.47 -14.16
CA SER A 103 -2.65 -3.46 -13.07
C SER A 103 -2.65 -2.79 -11.70
N GLY A 104 -1.77 -1.80 -11.50
CA GLY A 104 -1.67 -1.04 -10.25
C GLY A 104 -2.95 -0.27 -9.89
N GLN A 105 -3.72 0.21 -10.89
CA GLN A 105 -5.04 0.80 -10.62
C GLN A 105 -6.03 -0.27 -10.12
N VAL A 106 -6.10 -1.42 -10.78
CA VAL A 106 -6.97 -2.53 -10.34
C VAL A 106 -6.57 -3.02 -8.94
N ALA A 107 -5.27 -3.06 -8.63
CA ALA A 107 -4.75 -3.41 -7.31
C ALA A 107 -5.24 -2.42 -6.23
N LEU A 108 -5.18 -1.11 -6.50
CA LEU A 108 -5.66 -0.09 -5.56
C LEU A 108 -7.17 -0.15 -5.35
N TYR A 109 -7.94 -0.32 -6.42
CA TYR A 109 -9.40 -0.52 -6.31
C TYR A 109 -9.71 -1.76 -5.48
N THR A 110 -8.95 -2.85 -5.68
CA THR A 110 -9.08 -4.09 -4.91
C THR A 110 -8.81 -3.84 -3.42
N LEU A 111 -7.69 -3.19 -3.06
CA LEU A 111 -7.35 -2.84 -1.68
C LEU A 111 -8.38 -1.89 -1.03
N ALA A 112 -8.85 -0.89 -1.76
CA ALA A 112 -9.85 0.06 -1.28
C ALA A 112 -11.19 -0.63 -0.97
N LEU A 113 -11.63 -1.55 -1.83
CA LEU A 113 -12.85 -2.34 -1.61
C LEU A 113 -12.71 -3.31 -0.45
N LEU A 114 -11.56 -3.99 -0.32
CA LEU A 114 -11.26 -4.88 0.81
C LEU A 114 -11.28 -4.13 2.14
N SER A 115 -10.68 -2.94 2.20
CA SER A 115 -10.72 -2.10 3.40
C SER A 115 -12.14 -1.59 3.74
N SER A 116 -13.06 -1.62 2.78
CA SER A 116 -14.50 -1.38 2.99
C SER A 116 -15.32 -2.67 3.18
N CYS A 117 -14.67 -3.82 3.44
CA CYS A 117 -15.33 -5.12 3.57
C CYS A 117 -16.21 -5.52 2.38
N CYS A 118 -15.85 -5.07 1.18
CA CYS A 118 -16.49 -5.46 -0.05
C CYS A 118 -15.73 -6.61 -0.73
N ASN A 119 -16.45 -7.58 -1.29
CA ASN A 119 -15.84 -8.67 -2.04
C ASN A 119 -15.34 -8.19 -3.43
N PRO A 120 -14.02 -8.15 -3.71
CA PRO A 120 -13.53 -7.71 -5.01
C PRO A 120 -13.87 -8.68 -6.16
N ARG A 121 -14.25 -9.94 -5.88
CA ARG A 121 -14.73 -10.88 -6.92
C ARG A 121 -16.14 -10.60 -7.40
N HIS A 122 -16.92 -9.88 -6.60
CA HIS A 122 -18.35 -9.68 -6.83
C HIS A 122 -18.74 -8.23 -6.56
N VAL A 123 -18.03 -7.30 -7.20
CA VAL A 123 -18.41 -5.88 -7.19
C VAL A 123 -19.64 -5.74 -8.07
N LYS A 124 -20.77 -5.32 -7.48
CA LYS A 124 -22.05 -5.20 -8.18
C LYS A 124 -22.58 -3.78 -8.07
N VAL A 125 -23.01 -3.25 -9.22
CA VAL A 125 -23.75 -1.99 -9.31
C VAL A 125 -24.91 -2.20 -10.28
N HIS A 126 -26.13 -1.95 -9.82
CA HIS A 126 -27.37 -2.22 -10.58
C HIS A 126 -27.40 -3.65 -11.15
N ARG A 127 -27.39 -3.81 -12.48
CA ARG A 127 -27.43 -5.10 -13.19
C ARG A 127 -26.06 -5.55 -13.71
N GLN A 128 -25.00 -4.83 -13.38
CA GLN A 128 -23.64 -5.08 -13.84
C GLN A 128 -22.78 -5.58 -12.68
N SER A 129 -21.82 -6.45 -12.99
CA SER A 129 -20.87 -6.98 -12.02
C SER A 129 -19.50 -7.16 -12.63
N VAL A 130 -18.47 -6.95 -11.82
CA VAL A 130 -17.08 -7.19 -12.21
C VAL A 130 -16.36 -8.02 -11.15
N ASP A 131 -15.49 -8.90 -11.63
CA ASP A 131 -14.52 -9.63 -10.81
C ASP A 131 -13.16 -8.94 -10.96
N LEU A 132 -12.86 -8.03 -10.04
CA LEU A 132 -11.58 -7.31 -10.03
C LEU A 132 -10.41 -8.24 -9.73
N LEU A 133 -10.62 -9.31 -8.97
CA LEU A 133 -9.53 -10.19 -8.60
C LEU A 133 -9.05 -11.02 -9.79
N SER A 134 -9.98 -11.50 -10.62
CA SER A 134 -9.64 -12.18 -11.87
C SER A 134 -8.90 -11.24 -12.84
N ILE A 135 -9.35 -9.98 -12.97
CA ILE A 135 -8.68 -8.97 -13.79
C ILE A 135 -7.27 -8.66 -13.24
N LEU A 136 -7.13 -8.52 -11.92
CA LEU A 136 -5.84 -8.26 -11.28
C LEU A 136 -4.88 -9.42 -11.52
N GLN A 137 -5.32 -10.65 -11.29
CA GLN A 137 -4.54 -11.86 -11.53
C GLN A 137 -4.01 -11.90 -12.96
N GLU A 138 -4.88 -11.73 -13.95
CA GLU A 138 -4.50 -11.73 -15.37
C GLU A 138 -3.45 -10.66 -15.68
N LYS A 139 -3.64 -9.43 -15.21
CA LYS A 139 -2.70 -8.33 -15.46
C LYS A 139 -1.38 -8.53 -14.73
N THR A 140 -1.38 -9.07 -13.51
CA THR A 140 -0.14 -9.41 -12.80
C THR A 140 0.63 -10.52 -13.49
N ASP A 141 -0.06 -11.54 -14.02
CA ASP A 141 0.59 -12.61 -14.79
C ASP A 141 1.22 -12.06 -16.08
N GLN A 142 0.61 -11.06 -16.72
CA GLN A 142 1.18 -10.33 -17.87
C GLN A 142 2.43 -9.52 -17.48
N GLU A 143 2.42 -8.86 -16.31
CA GLU A 143 3.59 -8.14 -15.79
C GLU A 143 4.76 -9.09 -15.50
N VAL A 144 4.48 -10.23 -14.88
CA VAL A 144 5.48 -11.28 -14.60
C VAL A 144 6.04 -11.85 -15.90
N ALA A 145 5.18 -12.21 -16.86
CA ALA A 145 5.63 -12.75 -18.15
C ALA A 145 6.51 -11.74 -18.91
N HIS A 146 6.14 -10.46 -18.92
CA HIS A 146 6.93 -9.41 -19.56
C HIS A 146 8.29 -9.22 -18.87
N TRP A 147 8.31 -9.31 -17.54
CA TRP A 147 9.56 -9.27 -16.78
C TRP A 147 10.46 -10.46 -17.14
N GLU A 148 9.93 -11.66 -17.25
CA GLU A 148 10.70 -12.86 -17.61
C GLU A 148 11.29 -12.78 -19.02
N GLU A 149 10.59 -12.13 -19.95
CA GLU A 149 11.03 -11.97 -21.34
C GLU A 149 12.02 -10.81 -21.53
N TYR A 150 11.76 -9.65 -20.91
CA TYR A 150 12.47 -8.39 -21.19
C TYR A 150 13.28 -7.84 -20.01
N GLY A 151 13.12 -8.39 -18.81
CA GLY A 151 13.79 -7.91 -17.60
C GLY A 151 13.26 -6.58 -17.05
N ILE A 152 12.10 -6.13 -17.53
CA ILE A 152 11.40 -4.91 -17.10
C ILE A 152 9.90 -5.17 -17.02
N PRO A 153 9.14 -4.45 -16.17
CA PRO A 153 7.68 -4.58 -16.11
C PRO A 153 7.04 -3.80 -17.28
N GLN A 154 5.83 -4.17 -17.69
CA GLN A 154 5.05 -3.39 -18.65
C GLN A 154 4.66 -2.03 -18.06
N SER A 155 4.40 -1.99 -16.76
CA SER A 155 4.11 -0.78 -16.01
C SER A 155 5.36 -0.25 -15.28
N THR A 156 5.41 -0.42 -13.95
CA THR A 156 6.48 0.03 -13.07
C THR A 156 6.68 -0.99 -11.95
N LEU A 157 7.85 -0.99 -11.32
CA LEU A 157 8.10 -1.79 -10.12
C LEU A 157 7.18 -1.41 -8.96
N PHE A 158 6.76 -0.13 -8.90
CA PHE A 158 5.77 0.34 -7.95
C PHE A 158 4.41 -0.33 -8.16
N SER A 159 3.92 -0.35 -9.41
CA SER A 159 2.65 -1.00 -9.78
C SER A 159 2.71 -2.51 -9.57
N MET A 160 3.79 -3.16 -9.96
CA MET A 160 4.00 -4.59 -9.70
C MET A 160 4.05 -4.90 -8.18
N GLY A 161 4.59 -3.97 -7.37
CA GLY A 161 4.52 -4.03 -5.91
C GLY A 161 3.08 -3.94 -5.39
N LEU A 162 2.27 -3.01 -5.90
CA LEU A 162 0.85 -2.92 -5.57
C LEU A 162 0.08 -4.19 -5.94
N ASP A 163 0.35 -4.74 -7.12
CA ASP A 163 -0.27 -5.97 -7.62
C ASP A 163 -0.02 -7.14 -6.67
N ALA A 164 1.26 -7.39 -6.36
CA ALA A 164 1.67 -8.44 -5.44
C ALA A 164 1.10 -8.23 -4.04
N GLN A 165 1.08 -6.99 -3.54
CA GLN A 165 0.49 -6.64 -2.25
C GLN A 165 -1.02 -6.96 -2.22
N ALA A 166 -1.77 -6.52 -3.22
CA ALA A 166 -3.21 -6.72 -3.29
C ALA A 166 -3.59 -8.20 -3.40
N LEU A 167 -2.94 -8.94 -4.30
CA LEU A 167 -3.15 -10.39 -4.45
C LEU A 167 -2.78 -11.16 -3.18
N CYS A 168 -1.65 -10.80 -2.54
CA CYS A 168 -1.23 -11.42 -1.29
C CYS A 168 -2.26 -11.16 -0.18
N VAL A 169 -2.70 -9.93 0.05
CA VAL A 169 -3.69 -9.61 1.10
C VAL A 169 -4.99 -10.39 0.93
N VAL A 170 -5.44 -10.63 -0.31
CA VAL A 170 -6.64 -11.43 -0.61
C VAL A 170 -6.40 -12.95 -0.45
N GLY A 171 -5.14 -13.39 -0.43
CA GLY A 171 -4.79 -14.81 -0.50
C GLY A 171 -5.06 -15.42 -1.88
N ALA A 172 -4.91 -14.63 -2.95
CA ALA A 172 -5.04 -15.06 -4.34
C ALA A 172 -3.71 -15.58 -4.92
N GLY A 173 -3.71 -16.07 -6.16
CA GLY A 173 -2.49 -16.53 -6.85
C GLY A 173 -1.60 -15.37 -7.34
N GLY A 174 -0.60 -15.65 -8.16
CA GLY A 174 0.23 -14.64 -8.86
C GLY A 174 1.26 -13.88 -8.04
N TYR A 175 0.99 -13.59 -6.76
CA TYR A 175 1.86 -12.72 -5.95
C TYR A 175 3.25 -13.33 -5.67
N GLN A 176 3.40 -14.66 -5.69
CA GLN A 176 4.66 -15.31 -5.29
C GLN A 176 5.79 -15.04 -6.30
N SER A 177 5.51 -15.22 -7.60
CA SER A 177 6.49 -14.96 -8.66
C SER A 177 6.86 -13.47 -8.70
N ALA A 178 5.85 -12.60 -8.62
CA ALA A 178 6.06 -11.16 -8.50
C ALA A 178 6.94 -10.81 -7.29
N ALA A 179 6.63 -11.34 -6.10
CA ALA A 179 7.43 -11.10 -4.89
C ALA A 179 8.90 -11.55 -5.03
N VAL A 180 9.16 -12.67 -5.69
CA VAL A 180 10.54 -13.12 -5.95
C VAL A 180 11.27 -12.16 -6.89
N ILE A 181 10.61 -11.70 -7.96
CA ILE A 181 11.16 -10.70 -8.89
C ILE A 181 11.49 -9.41 -8.13
N LEU A 182 10.53 -8.88 -7.37
CA LEU A 182 10.68 -7.65 -6.60
C LEU A 182 11.80 -7.76 -5.55
N ALA A 183 11.93 -8.90 -4.88
CA ALA A 183 13.00 -9.13 -3.91
C ALA A 183 14.38 -9.12 -4.56
N LYS A 184 14.54 -9.73 -5.74
CA LYS A 184 15.80 -9.68 -6.48
C LYS A 184 16.15 -8.25 -6.90
N GLN A 185 15.16 -7.49 -7.39
CA GLN A 185 15.35 -6.08 -7.76
C GLN A 185 15.73 -5.20 -6.56
N LEU A 186 15.07 -5.40 -5.43
CA LEU A 186 15.44 -4.77 -4.16
C LEU A 186 16.84 -5.15 -3.69
N LEU A 187 17.45 -6.24 -4.15
CA LEU A 187 18.80 -6.61 -3.77
C LEU A 187 19.85 -6.06 -4.74
N SER A 188 19.53 -6.03 -6.04
CA SER A 188 20.44 -5.61 -7.12
C SER A 188 20.48 -4.09 -7.35
N SER A 189 19.38 -3.37 -7.10
CA SER A 189 19.19 -2.01 -7.65
C SER A 189 18.84 -0.94 -6.61
N GLN A 190 19.16 -1.14 -5.32
CA GLN A 190 18.73 -0.23 -4.23
C GLN A 190 19.16 1.24 -4.40
N GLY A 191 20.29 1.50 -5.05
CA GLY A 191 20.78 2.86 -5.29
C GLY A 191 20.03 3.59 -6.41
N GLU A 192 19.35 2.85 -7.29
CA GLU A 192 18.67 3.37 -8.47
C GLU A 192 17.16 3.50 -8.25
N LEU A 193 16.59 2.70 -7.35
CA LEU A 193 15.16 2.74 -7.02
C LEU A 193 14.81 3.95 -6.16
N SER A 194 13.68 4.57 -6.46
CA SER A 194 13.10 5.62 -5.60
C SER A 194 12.68 5.04 -4.24
N VAL A 195 12.54 5.90 -3.22
CA VAL A 195 12.06 5.47 -1.90
C VAL A 195 10.65 4.90 -1.98
N ASP A 196 9.78 5.47 -2.82
CA ASP A 196 8.41 4.98 -3.02
C ASP A 196 8.38 3.57 -3.62
N GLU A 197 9.20 3.31 -4.64
CA GLU A 197 9.34 1.96 -5.22
C GLU A 197 9.87 0.98 -4.19
N GLN A 198 10.96 1.34 -3.49
CA GLN A 198 11.53 0.48 -2.46
C GLN A 198 10.49 0.13 -1.39
N ALA A 199 9.75 1.13 -0.92
CA ALA A 199 8.75 0.97 0.11
C ALA A 199 7.58 0.08 -0.34
N MET A 200 7.02 0.34 -1.53
CA MET A 200 5.88 -0.41 -2.06
C MET A 200 6.25 -1.86 -2.40
N MET A 201 7.40 -2.08 -3.03
CA MET A 201 7.90 -3.42 -3.34
C MET A 201 8.08 -4.23 -2.05
N ALA A 202 8.71 -3.64 -1.03
CA ALA A 202 9.00 -4.32 0.22
C ALA A 202 7.74 -4.57 1.06
N LEU A 203 6.73 -3.71 1.02
CA LEU A 203 5.43 -3.97 1.65
C LEU A 203 4.81 -5.26 1.12
N ALA A 204 4.85 -5.47 -0.20
CA ALA A 204 4.42 -6.72 -0.82
C ALA A 204 5.21 -7.93 -0.30
N LEU A 205 6.53 -7.78 -0.11
CA LEU A 205 7.38 -8.84 0.44
C LEU A 205 7.04 -9.18 1.89
N VAL A 206 6.67 -8.18 2.71
CA VAL A 206 6.23 -8.43 4.10
C VAL A 206 5.01 -9.36 4.10
N CYS A 207 4.02 -9.07 3.24
CA CYS A 207 2.85 -9.94 3.10
C CYS A 207 3.25 -11.35 2.62
N ALA A 208 4.03 -11.43 1.53
CA ALA A 208 4.43 -12.70 0.94
C ALA A 208 5.27 -13.56 1.89
N TYR A 209 6.15 -12.96 2.69
CA TYR A 209 6.95 -13.64 3.72
C TYR A 209 6.08 -14.36 4.75
N ASN A 210 4.99 -13.72 5.17
CA ASN A 210 4.07 -14.28 6.16
C ASN A 210 3.21 -15.43 5.60
N GLN A 211 3.02 -15.50 4.27
CA GLN A 211 2.18 -16.53 3.64
C GLN A 211 2.96 -17.68 3.01
N THR A 212 4.17 -17.43 2.50
CA THR A 212 4.95 -18.46 1.82
C THR A 212 5.38 -19.57 2.77
N LYS A 213 5.34 -20.82 2.28
CA LYS A 213 5.85 -22.01 2.99
C LYS A 213 7.19 -22.50 2.42
N LEU A 214 7.64 -21.91 1.32
CA LEU A 214 8.91 -22.28 0.67
C LEU A 214 10.05 -21.57 1.39
N GLN A 215 10.98 -22.36 1.94
CA GLN A 215 12.05 -21.84 2.79
C GLN A 215 13.01 -20.94 2.01
N ASP A 216 13.44 -21.35 0.81
CA ASP A 216 14.35 -20.54 -0.03
C ASP A 216 13.73 -19.18 -0.40
N VAL A 217 12.44 -19.17 -0.74
CA VAL A 217 11.70 -17.93 -0.99
C VAL A 217 11.66 -17.09 0.29
N ARG A 218 11.30 -17.70 1.42
CA ARG A 218 11.23 -17.00 2.71
C ARG A 218 12.57 -16.35 3.10
N ASP A 219 13.69 -17.04 2.87
CA ASP A 219 15.03 -16.53 3.17
C ASP A 219 15.46 -15.40 2.21
N LEU A 220 15.11 -15.51 0.93
CA LEU A 220 15.27 -14.42 -0.04
C LEU A 220 14.49 -13.17 0.39
N LEU A 221 13.22 -13.34 0.72
CA LEU A 221 12.35 -12.24 1.16
C LEU A 221 12.88 -11.59 2.45
N LYS A 222 13.30 -12.40 3.42
CA LYS A 222 13.92 -11.91 4.66
C LYS A 222 15.16 -11.06 4.38
N THR A 223 16.03 -11.54 3.50
CA THR A 223 17.27 -10.84 3.14
C THR A 223 16.97 -9.50 2.47
N ALA A 224 16.04 -9.48 1.51
CA ALA A 224 15.61 -8.24 0.86
C ALA A 224 15.00 -7.25 1.85
N LEU A 225 14.11 -7.70 2.74
CA LEU A 225 13.46 -6.90 3.77
C LEU A 225 14.46 -6.30 4.76
N THR A 226 15.41 -7.09 5.27
CA THR A 226 16.47 -6.57 6.16
C THR A 226 17.29 -5.49 5.47
N LYS A 227 17.71 -5.72 4.22
CA LYS A 227 18.57 -4.78 3.49
C LYS A 227 17.84 -3.47 3.20
N VAL A 228 16.61 -3.53 2.66
CA VAL A 228 15.84 -2.33 2.31
C VAL A 228 15.42 -1.54 3.56
N SER A 229 15.03 -2.20 4.66
CA SER A 229 14.67 -1.50 5.89
C SER A 229 15.85 -0.74 6.48
N ASN A 230 17.05 -1.35 6.52
CA ASN A 230 18.25 -0.65 6.98
C ASN A 230 18.60 0.54 6.07
N ALA A 231 18.54 0.36 4.75
CA ALA A 231 18.80 1.45 3.80
C ALA A 231 17.83 2.64 3.97
N LEU A 232 16.56 2.39 4.30
CA LEU A 232 15.60 3.46 4.58
C LEU A 232 15.85 4.15 5.93
N LEU A 233 16.34 3.42 6.94
CA LEU A 233 16.76 4.01 8.22
C LEU A 233 18.01 4.88 8.06
N ASP A 234 18.95 4.47 7.21
CA ASP A 234 20.13 5.28 6.89
C ASP A 234 19.68 6.59 6.21
N LYS A 235 18.77 6.52 5.23
CA LYS A 235 18.16 7.70 4.61
C LYS A 235 17.42 8.57 5.61
N GLN A 236 16.75 7.99 6.61
CA GLN A 236 16.09 8.73 7.67
C GLN A 236 17.08 9.54 8.51
N ALA A 237 18.21 8.91 8.88
CA ALA A 237 19.25 9.54 9.67
C ALA A 237 19.92 10.69 8.91
N GLU A 238 20.19 10.50 7.62
CA GLU A 238 20.73 11.53 6.72
C GLU A 238 19.73 12.67 6.46
N GLY A 239 18.44 12.35 6.40
CA GLY A 239 17.35 13.27 6.05
C GLY A 239 16.72 14.02 7.22
N ASN A 240 17.35 14.04 8.40
CA ASN A 240 16.81 14.65 9.62
C ASN A 240 15.38 14.19 9.94
N GLY A 241 15.11 12.88 9.79
CA GLY A 241 13.80 12.27 10.03
C GLY A 241 12.95 12.08 8.77
N MET A 242 13.25 12.78 7.66
CA MET A 242 12.62 12.51 6.37
C MET A 242 13.26 11.30 5.69
N ILE A 243 12.45 10.43 5.09
CA ILE A 243 12.93 9.27 4.33
C ILE A 243 12.76 9.57 2.85
N GLY A 244 13.85 9.94 2.18
CA GLY A 244 13.82 10.44 0.81
C GLY A 244 13.32 11.88 0.73
N ASN A 245 12.02 12.08 0.65
CA ASN A 245 11.39 13.40 0.63
C ASN A 245 10.03 13.39 1.37
N ILE A 246 9.40 14.56 1.50
CA ILE A 246 8.12 14.73 2.22
C ILE A 246 6.97 13.87 1.67
N TYR A 247 6.99 13.52 0.39
CA TYR A 247 5.95 12.71 -0.25
C TYR A 247 6.21 11.21 -0.08
N SER A 248 7.48 10.79 -0.04
CA SER A 248 7.85 9.37 0.09
C SER A 248 7.91 8.89 1.54
N THR A 249 8.04 9.83 2.49
CA THR A 249 8.28 9.51 3.90
C THR A 249 7.19 8.63 4.49
N GLY A 250 5.89 8.94 4.29
CA GLY A 250 4.87 8.14 4.95
C GLY A 250 4.70 6.73 4.40
N LEU A 251 4.96 6.49 3.11
CA LEU A 251 5.00 5.12 2.57
C LEU A 251 6.20 4.34 3.12
N ALA A 252 7.37 4.98 3.23
CA ALA A 252 8.52 4.37 3.89
C ALA A 252 8.24 4.05 5.37
N THR A 253 7.54 4.93 6.08
CA THR A 253 7.11 4.67 7.46
C THR A 253 6.13 3.49 7.54
N GLN A 254 5.20 3.33 6.59
CA GLN A 254 4.35 2.12 6.51
C GLN A 254 5.18 0.86 6.46
N LEU A 255 6.18 0.84 5.57
CA LEU A 255 7.06 -0.30 5.46
C LEU A 255 7.80 -0.57 6.77
N LEU A 256 8.44 0.45 7.36
CA LEU A 256 9.22 0.27 8.58
C LEU A 256 8.36 -0.29 9.72
N LEU A 257 7.15 0.25 9.90
CA LEU A 257 6.17 -0.30 10.86
C LEU A 257 5.83 -1.76 10.55
N ALA A 258 5.58 -2.10 9.29
CA ALA A 258 5.26 -3.48 8.88
C ALA A 258 6.45 -4.45 8.98
N ALA A 259 7.67 -3.94 8.83
CA ALA A 259 8.91 -4.70 8.72
C ALA A 259 9.71 -4.77 10.03
N GLY A 260 9.13 -4.35 11.17
CA GLY A 260 9.85 -4.20 12.45
C GLY A 260 10.61 -5.44 12.96
N LYS A 261 10.29 -6.66 12.47
CA LYS A 261 11.04 -7.90 12.80
C LYS A 261 12.30 -8.13 11.96
N PHE A 262 12.51 -7.36 10.90
CA PHE A 262 13.59 -7.57 9.92
C PHE A 262 14.78 -6.64 10.14
N TYR A 263 14.66 -5.66 11.03
CA TYR A 263 15.71 -4.73 11.39
C TYR A 263 15.68 -4.48 12.90
N ALA A 264 16.84 -4.16 13.48
CA ALA A 264 16.88 -3.62 14.82
C ALA A 264 16.85 -2.09 14.68
N PRO A 265 15.81 -1.39 15.16
CA PRO A 265 15.82 0.06 15.07
C PRO A 265 17.03 0.58 15.85
N PRO A 266 17.81 1.52 15.29
CA PRO A 266 18.88 2.19 16.02
C PRO A 266 18.34 2.96 17.23
N TRP A 267 17.04 3.27 17.23
CA TRP A 267 16.39 4.02 18.30
C TRP A 267 15.31 3.21 19.04
N PRO A 268 15.28 3.25 20.39
CA PRO A 268 14.29 2.52 21.19
C PRO A 268 12.82 2.86 20.88
N TRP A 269 12.51 4.04 20.36
CA TRP A 269 11.13 4.50 20.13
C TRP A 269 10.42 3.75 19.00
N LEU A 270 11.13 3.38 17.93
CA LEU A 270 10.59 2.56 16.83
C LEU A 270 10.17 1.14 17.27
N ARG A 271 10.69 0.65 18.41
CA ARG A 271 10.25 -0.65 18.97
C ARG A 271 8.85 -0.62 19.58
N HIS A 272 8.34 0.57 19.88
CA HIS A 272 7.07 0.75 20.60
C HIS A 272 5.91 1.13 19.67
N CYS A 273 6.17 1.51 18.42
CA CYS A 273 5.13 1.65 17.40
C CYS A 273 4.71 0.26 16.91
N GLN A 274 3.61 -0.28 17.43
CA GLN A 274 3.13 -1.58 16.95
C GLN A 274 2.67 -1.49 15.47
N PRO A 275 2.96 -2.52 14.66
CA PRO A 275 2.44 -2.62 13.31
C PRO A 275 0.91 -2.68 13.30
N TRP A 276 0.29 -1.98 12.35
CA TRP A 276 -1.15 -1.94 12.13
C TRP A 276 -1.82 -3.31 11.93
N TRP A 277 -1.07 -4.32 11.50
CA TRP A 277 -1.56 -5.70 11.35
C TRP A 277 -1.97 -6.35 12.69
N HIS A 278 -1.54 -5.80 13.84
CA HIS A 278 -1.91 -6.29 15.16
C HIS A 278 -3.13 -5.57 15.78
N LEU A 279 -3.52 -4.39 15.30
CA LEU A 279 -4.57 -3.57 15.92
C LEU A 279 -5.98 -3.74 15.34
N GLN A 280 -6.11 -4.47 14.24
CA GLN A 280 -7.33 -5.14 13.83
C GLN A 280 -6.91 -5.91 12.58
N PRO A 281 -7.14 -7.22 12.48
CA PRO A 281 -7.18 -7.81 11.15
C PRO A 281 -8.20 -6.98 10.38
N LEU A 282 -8.09 -6.93 9.06
CA LEU A 282 -9.27 -6.70 8.23
C LEU A 282 -10.23 -7.89 8.46
N THR A 283 -10.72 -8.10 9.69
CA THR A 283 -11.79 -9.02 10.06
C THR A 283 -13.07 -8.35 9.60
N CYS A 284 -13.23 -8.30 8.29
CA CYS A 284 -14.55 -8.49 7.75
C CYS A 284 -14.94 -9.88 8.21
N SER A 285 -15.79 -9.97 9.24
CA SER A 285 -16.36 -11.23 9.67
C SER A 285 -17.20 -11.74 8.51
N TRP A 286 -16.59 -12.54 7.64
CA TRP A 286 -17.28 -13.33 6.63
C TRP A 286 -18.11 -14.37 7.36
N THR A 287 -19.26 -13.96 7.90
CA THR A 287 -20.34 -14.88 8.19
C THR A 287 -20.77 -15.44 6.84
N ARG A 288 -20.40 -16.70 6.59
CA ARG A 288 -20.95 -17.48 5.47
C ARG A 288 -22.46 -17.52 5.68
N SER A 289 -23.19 -16.86 4.80
CA SER A 289 -24.62 -17.11 4.55
C SER A 289 -24.72 -17.94 3.28
#